data_AF-M7SKF9-F1
#
_entry.id   AF-M7SKF9-F1
#
_cell.length_a   1.000
_cell.length_b   1.000
_cell.length_c   1.000
_cell.angle_alpha   90.00
_cell.angle_beta   90.00
_cell.angle_gamma   90.00
#
_symmetry.space_group_name_H-M   'P 1'
#
loop_
_entity.id
_entity.type
_entity.pdbx_description
1 polymer ?
#
loop_
_entity_poly.entity_id
_entity_poly.type
_entity_poly.pdbx_seq_one_letter_code
_entity_poly.pdbx_strand_id
1 'polypeptide(L)'
;MNPGNLKAEVMPLIIVTGFPTSGKTTRAKQLHTYLTERIKQASSSATSAKYRLHLISDQTLSISRSVYDLSALPAHTRSANASEKDARASIYGAVKRVLSDKDIVILDGLNYIKGWRYQLFCEAKAVRTPSCVLQIGCPKDKSREVNEERLTRRSGNEESAGAGDDSTAEEGPYEPGNWENLVFRYEEPNAMTRWDSPLFTLIWEDDEEQTKQTFDSLWDAVAGETRKQVKPHQATMQRSRDAGGDYLYVLDHETQEIVKQILDQQSEEGGDEITMSKGDDNGEDLVVELPAGKKIGLPQLQRLRRAFMGLNRGGIGLEPVGNMGPGRIRESFVRYLNDAFEKDG
;
A
#
# COMPACT_ATOMS: atom_id res chain seq x y z
N MET A 1 -27.05 -10.30 15.57
CA MET A 1 -25.95 -9.33 15.67
C MET A 1 -25.12 -9.44 14.39
N ASN A 2 -25.27 -8.49 13.48
CA ASN A 2 -24.46 -8.45 12.26
C ASN A 2 -23.07 -7.90 12.64
N PRO A 3 -21.96 -8.58 12.32
CA PRO A 3 -20.64 -8.00 12.49
C PRO A 3 -20.54 -6.82 11.53
N GLY A 4 -20.48 -5.62 12.14
CA GLY A 4 -20.42 -4.36 11.45
C GLY A 4 -19.31 -4.36 10.40
N ASN A 5 -19.70 -3.96 9.21
CA ASN A 5 -18.83 -3.62 8.10
C ASN A 5 -17.92 -2.47 8.57
N LEU A 6 -16.79 -2.79 9.22
CA LEU A 6 -15.75 -1.82 9.53
C LEU A 6 -15.25 -1.26 8.21
N LYS A 7 -15.76 -0.08 7.84
CA LYS A 7 -15.25 0.72 6.72
C LYS A 7 -13.75 0.89 6.97
N ALA A 8 -12.92 0.26 6.13
CA ALA A 8 -11.48 0.45 6.19
C ALA A 8 -11.18 1.92 5.86
N GLU A 9 -11.02 2.75 6.89
CA GLU A 9 -10.32 4.03 6.80
C GLU A 9 -8.91 3.72 6.30
N VAL A 10 -8.60 4.08 5.05
CA VAL A 10 -7.24 3.95 4.52
C VAL A 10 -6.92 5.26 3.82
N MET A 11 -5.78 5.85 4.19
CA MET A 11 -5.46 7.27 4.01
C MET A 11 -4.26 7.50 3.08
N PRO A 12 -4.35 8.48 2.18
CA PRO A 12 -3.62 8.60 0.91
C PRO A 12 -2.13 8.88 0.89
N LEU A 13 -1.56 8.52 -0.26
CA LEU A 13 -0.39 9.19 -0.83
C LEU A 13 -0.79 10.30 -1.83
N ILE A 14 -0.37 11.53 -1.60
CA ILE A 14 -0.55 12.67 -2.52
C ILE A 14 0.79 12.97 -3.19
N ILE A 15 0.87 12.76 -4.50
CA ILE A 15 2.10 12.93 -5.29
C ILE A 15 2.07 14.30 -5.97
N VAL A 16 2.86 15.26 -5.48
CA VAL A 16 2.98 16.58 -6.11
C VAL A 16 3.97 16.50 -7.27
N THR A 17 3.67 17.11 -8.40
CA THR A 17 4.53 17.10 -9.60
C THR A 17 4.46 18.42 -10.35
N GLY A 18 5.54 18.77 -11.05
CA GLY A 18 5.64 20.00 -11.82
C GLY A 18 7.08 20.31 -12.20
N PHE A 19 7.28 21.36 -12.99
CA PHE A 19 8.61 21.80 -13.38
C PHE A 19 9.49 22.14 -12.17
N PRO A 20 10.83 22.13 -12.32
CA PRO A 20 11.70 22.76 -11.33
C PRO A 20 11.24 24.21 -11.10
N THR A 21 11.36 24.70 -9.87
CA THR A 21 10.93 26.06 -9.46
C THR A 21 9.48 26.46 -9.79
N SER A 22 8.59 25.52 -10.11
CA SER A 22 7.18 25.78 -10.41
C SER A 22 6.27 26.03 -9.19
N GLY A 23 6.80 26.35 -8.01
CA GLY A 23 5.98 26.60 -6.82
C GLY A 23 5.38 25.35 -6.14
N LYS A 24 5.90 24.15 -6.44
CA LYS A 24 5.46 22.88 -5.80
C LYS A 24 5.42 22.95 -4.28
N THR A 25 6.52 23.37 -3.67
CA THR A 25 6.62 23.51 -2.21
C THR A 25 5.65 24.54 -1.64
N THR A 26 5.39 25.63 -2.37
CA THR A 26 4.39 26.63 -1.96
C THR A 26 2.99 26.00 -1.90
N ARG A 27 2.58 25.31 -2.97
CA ARG A 27 1.26 24.65 -3.04
C ARG A 27 1.17 23.46 -2.08
N ALA A 28 2.26 22.71 -1.88
CA ALA A 28 2.33 21.61 -0.92
C ALA A 28 2.18 22.09 0.53
N LYS A 29 2.78 23.24 0.89
CA LYS A 29 2.61 23.89 2.20
C LYS A 29 1.17 24.39 2.40
N GLN A 30 0.58 25.02 1.38
CA GLN A 30 -0.84 25.43 1.41
C GLN A 30 -1.76 24.23 1.64
N LEU A 31 -1.55 23.14 0.89
CA LEU A 31 -2.30 21.90 1.05
C LEU A 31 -2.10 21.30 2.45
N HIS A 32 -0.86 21.31 2.97
CA HIS A 32 -0.56 20.82 4.31
C HIS A 32 -1.33 21.61 5.38
N THR A 33 -1.35 22.94 5.30
CA THR A 33 -2.11 23.80 6.22
C THR A 33 -3.61 23.51 6.13
N TYR A 34 -4.16 23.49 4.91
CA TYR A 34 -5.57 23.18 4.67
C TYR A 34 -5.97 21.81 5.24
N LEU A 35 -5.19 20.76 4.99
CA LEU A 35 -5.45 19.42 5.51
C LEU A 35 -5.33 19.37 7.02
N THR A 36 -4.35 20.06 7.62
CA THR A 36 -4.20 20.15 9.07
C THR A 36 -5.46 20.73 9.72
N GLU A 37 -6.03 21.78 9.15
CA GLU A 37 -7.27 22.39 9.63
C GLU A 37 -8.47 21.45 9.46
N ARG A 38 -8.60 20.81 8.30
CA ARG A 38 -9.70 19.89 8.02
C ARG A 38 -9.66 18.64 8.93
N ILE A 39 -8.47 18.12 9.21
CA ILE A 39 -8.26 17.01 10.16
C ILE A 39 -8.67 17.42 11.58
N LYS A 40 -8.31 18.64 12.02
CA LYS A 40 -8.72 19.17 13.34
C LYS A 40 -10.24 19.30 13.45
N GLN A 41 -10.89 19.82 12.40
CA GLN A 41 -12.34 19.96 12.35
C GLN A 41 -13.03 18.59 12.37
N ALA A 42 -12.55 17.63 11.58
CA ALA A 42 -13.07 16.26 11.57
C ALA A 42 -12.89 15.53 12.91
N SER A 43 -11.80 15.80 13.64
CA SER A 43 -11.51 15.18 14.94
C SER A 43 -12.41 15.68 16.09
N SER A 44 -13.08 16.82 15.91
CA SER A 44 -14.03 17.38 16.90
C SER A 44 -15.40 16.69 16.85
N SER A 45 -15.70 16.02 15.74
CA SER A 45 -16.80 15.07 15.59
C SER A 45 -16.34 13.72 16.16
N ALA A 46 -17.00 13.23 17.21
CA ALA A 46 -16.57 12.11 18.07
C ALA A 46 -16.42 10.73 17.39
N THR A 47 -16.43 10.65 16.05
CA THR A 47 -16.63 9.42 15.29
C THR A 47 -15.57 9.15 14.20
N SER A 48 -14.56 10.00 14.00
CA SER A 48 -13.52 9.79 12.95
C SER A 48 -12.11 9.67 13.54
N ALA A 49 -11.30 8.78 12.98
CA ALA A 49 -9.93 8.53 13.43
C ALA A 49 -9.02 9.78 13.34
N LYS A 50 -8.07 9.87 14.27
CA LYS A 50 -7.02 10.89 14.27
C LYS A 50 -6.05 10.63 13.11
N TYR A 51 -6.19 11.40 12.04
CA TYR A 51 -5.23 11.36 10.94
C TYR A 51 -3.91 12.01 11.33
N ARG A 52 -2.82 11.41 10.87
CA ARG A 52 -1.49 12.01 10.91
C ARG A 52 -1.15 12.53 9.53
N LEU A 53 -0.50 13.68 9.46
CA LEU A 53 -0.13 14.33 8.21
C LEU A 53 1.40 14.40 8.14
N HIS A 54 1.95 13.96 7.01
CA HIS A 54 3.40 13.98 6.74
C HIS A 54 3.67 14.75 5.46
N LEU A 55 4.61 15.69 5.51
CA LEU A 55 5.15 16.35 4.32
C LEU A 55 6.58 15.85 4.11
N ILE A 56 6.80 15.14 3.00
CA ILE A 56 8.11 14.64 2.59
C ILE A 56 8.52 15.42 1.35
N SER A 57 9.72 16.00 1.39
CA SER A 57 10.37 16.63 0.25
C SER A 57 11.85 16.31 0.19
N ASP A 58 12.48 16.61 -0.95
CA ASP A 58 13.92 16.50 -1.12
C ASP A 58 14.67 17.26 0.00
N GLN A 59 14.19 18.44 0.41
CA GLN A 59 14.78 19.21 1.51
C GLN A 59 14.65 18.51 2.86
N THR A 60 13.48 17.96 3.19
CA THR A 60 13.28 17.26 4.46
C THR A 60 14.20 16.05 4.62
N LEU A 61 14.68 15.51 3.50
CA LEU A 61 15.62 14.40 3.43
C LEU A 61 17.07 14.85 3.15
N SER A 62 17.33 16.16 3.17
CA SER A 62 18.64 16.77 2.88
C SER A 62 19.24 16.34 1.54
N ILE A 63 18.38 16.13 0.54
CA ILE A 63 18.77 15.78 -0.83
C ILE A 63 19.05 17.07 -1.61
N SER A 64 20.31 17.25 -2.01
CA SER A 64 20.72 18.39 -2.84
C SER A 64 20.14 18.30 -4.24
N ARG A 65 19.80 19.44 -4.86
CA ARG A 65 19.35 19.54 -6.26
C ARG A 65 20.42 19.13 -7.27
N SER A 66 21.69 19.11 -6.86
CA SER A 66 22.78 18.63 -7.71
C SER A 66 22.68 17.14 -8.02
N VAL A 67 21.89 16.35 -7.28
CA VAL A 67 21.70 14.91 -7.60
C VAL A 67 21.04 14.68 -8.95
N TYR A 68 20.31 15.67 -9.46
CA TYR A 68 19.67 15.66 -10.78
C TYR A 68 20.60 16.11 -11.90
N ASP A 69 21.75 16.70 -11.56
CA ASP A 69 22.72 17.15 -12.54
C ASP A 69 23.52 15.96 -13.08
N LEU A 70 23.42 15.74 -14.38
CA LEU A 70 24.09 14.65 -15.08
C LEU A 70 25.39 15.11 -15.76
N SER A 71 25.75 16.40 -15.63
CA SER A 71 26.98 16.94 -16.17
C SER A 71 28.21 16.60 -15.32
N ALA A 72 28.02 16.45 -14.00
CA ALA A 72 29.09 16.16 -13.04
C ALA A 72 29.01 14.72 -12.53
N LEU A 73 29.69 13.79 -13.21
CA LEU A 73 29.77 12.39 -12.79
C LEU A 73 31.10 12.11 -12.10
N PRO A 74 31.09 11.60 -10.84
CA PRO A 74 32.30 11.06 -10.23
C PRO A 74 32.84 9.91 -11.09
N ALA A 75 34.17 9.85 -11.30
CA ALA A 75 34.82 8.90 -12.22
C ALA A 75 34.47 7.41 -11.99
N HIS A 76 33.99 7.05 -10.80
CA HIS A 76 33.63 5.67 -10.43
C HIS A 76 32.12 5.42 -10.37
N THR A 77 31.28 6.33 -10.88
CA THR A 77 29.82 6.08 -10.91
C THR A 77 29.44 5.05 -11.96
N ARG A 78 28.66 4.05 -11.55
CA ARG A 78 28.21 2.93 -12.39
C ARG A 78 27.23 3.35 -13.50
N SER A 79 26.61 4.52 -13.36
CA SER A 79 25.66 5.09 -14.32
C SER A 79 25.58 6.60 -14.11
N ALA A 80 25.30 7.33 -15.20
CA ALA A 80 25.06 8.76 -15.15
C ALA A 80 23.96 9.15 -14.14
N ASN A 81 22.93 8.30 -13.98
CA ASN A 81 21.77 8.60 -13.14
C ASN A 81 21.87 7.96 -11.74
N ALA A 82 23.08 7.59 -11.28
CA ALA A 82 23.26 6.90 -10.01
C ALA A 82 22.80 7.75 -8.81
N SER A 83 23.21 9.02 -8.77
CA SER A 83 22.81 10.00 -7.74
C SER A 83 21.30 10.16 -7.65
N GLU A 84 20.63 10.35 -8.80
CA GLU A 84 19.18 10.48 -8.85
C GLU A 84 18.47 9.19 -8.42
N LYS A 85 19.03 8.03 -8.78
CA LYS A 85 18.48 6.73 -8.37
C LYS A 85 18.56 6.56 -6.84
N ASP A 86 19.65 6.96 -6.23
CA ASP A 86 19.85 6.88 -4.78
C ASP A 86 18.95 7.89 -4.04
N ALA A 87 18.75 9.09 -4.61
CA ALA A 87 17.76 10.06 -4.13
C ALA A 87 16.34 9.47 -4.17
N ARG A 88 15.93 8.86 -5.29
CA ARG A 88 14.63 8.18 -5.39
C ARG A 88 14.50 7.03 -4.40
N ALA A 89 15.56 6.25 -4.16
CA ALA A 89 15.53 5.19 -3.16
C ALA A 89 15.34 5.74 -1.74
N SER A 90 15.98 6.87 -1.42
CA SER A 90 15.85 7.55 -0.13
C SER A 90 14.44 8.09 0.09
N ILE A 91 13.88 8.76 -0.93
CA ILE A 91 12.50 9.26 -0.93
C ILE A 91 11.51 8.10 -0.79
N TYR A 92 11.69 7.03 -1.57
CA TYR A 92 10.85 5.84 -1.51
C TYR A 92 10.86 5.23 -0.11
N GLY A 93 12.04 5.10 0.51
CA GLY A 93 12.18 4.62 1.88
C GLY A 93 11.47 5.53 2.89
N ALA A 94 11.54 6.85 2.72
CA ALA A 94 10.86 7.80 3.59
C ALA A 94 9.33 7.67 3.51
N VAL A 95 8.78 7.65 2.29
CA VAL A 95 7.34 7.46 2.06
C VAL A 95 6.88 6.12 2.63
N LYS A 96 7.58 5.03 2.31
CA LYS A 96 7.22 3.68 2.75
C LYS A 96 7.17 3.52 4.28
N ARG A 97 8.01 4.24 5.02
CA ARG A 97 8.05 4.18 6.49
C ARG A 97 6.82 4.81 7.15
N VAL A 98 6.24 5.83 6.52
CA VAL A 98 5.11 6.59 7.10
C VAL A 98 3.76 6.20 6.48
N LEU A 99 3.77 5.58 5.30
CA LEU A 99 2.57 5.23 4.59
C LEU A 99 1.78 4.14 5.34
N SER A 100 0.61 4.50 5.83
CA SER A 100 -0.32 3.60 6.53
C SER A 100 -1.75 3.95 6.17
N ASP A 101 -2.67 3.12 6.65
CA ASP A 101 -4.10 3.38 6.64
C ASP A 101 -4.57 4.64 7.39
N LYS A 102 -3.76 5.20 8.30
CA LYS A 102 -4.11 6.36 9.13
C LYS A 102 -3.29 7.62 8.85
N ASP A 103 -2.41 7.56 7.86
CA ASP A 103 -1.41 8.57 7.58
C ASP A 103 -1.62 9.16 6.19
N ILE A 104 -1.82 10.48 6.11
CA ILE A 104 -1.82 11.22 4.85
C ILE A 104 -0.38 11.66 4.58
N VAL A 105 0.14 11.31 3.41
CA VAL A 105 1.51 11.64 3.01
C VAL A 105 1.48 12.55 1.79
N ILE A 106 1.96 13.78 1.94
CA ILE A 106 2.22 14.70 0.83
C ILE A 106 3.68 14.53 0.42
N LEU A 107 3.90 14.10 -0.81
CA LEU A 107 5.22 14.00 -1.41
C LEU A 107 5.48 15.21 -2.32
N ASP A 108 6.17 16.21 -1.78
CA ASP A 108 6.66 17.39 -2.50
C ASP A 108 8.01 17.09 -3.16
N GLY A 109 7.98 16.71 -4.43
CA GLY A 109 9.17 16.47 -5.22
C GLY A 109 8.94 16.80 -6.68
N LEU A 110 9.97 16.66 -7.52
CA LEU A 110 9.79 16.84 -8.97
C LEU A 110 8.82 15.79 -9.53
N ASN A 111 8.96 14.53 -9.09
CA ASN A 111 8.11 13.39 -9.48
C ASN A 111 7.83 13.30 -11.00
N TYR A 112 8.82 13.72 -11.79
CA TYR A 112 8.68 14.02 -13.22
C TYR A 112 8.72 12.81 -14.14
N ILE A 113 9.08 11.62 -13.62
CA ILE A 113 9.20 10.38 -14.38
C ILE A 113 7.94 9.54 -14.14
N LYS A 114 7.25 9.12 -15.20
CA LYS A 114 6.06 8.26 -15.14
C LYS A 114 6.35 6.93 -14.44
N GLY A 115 7.48 6.30 -14.74
CA GLY A 115 7.89 5.05 -14.10
C GLY A 115 8.06 5.20 -12.58
N TRP A 116 8.48 6.38 -12.11
CA TRP A 116 8.59 6.69 -10.69
C TRP A 116 7.22 6.92 -10.05
N ARG A 117 6.32 7.69 -10.68
CA ARG A 117 4.94 7.84 -10.21
C ARG A 117 4.20 6.50 -10.15
N TYR A 118 4.43 5.62 -11.12
CA TYR A 118 3.90 4.25 -11.10
C TYR A 118 4.42 3.44 -9.90
N GLN A 119 5.70 3.54 -9.55
CA GLN A 119 6.25 2.85 -8.37
C GLN A 119 5.58 3.33 -7.08
N LEU A 120 5.38 4.64 -6.93
CA LEU A 120 4.68 5.23 -5.78
C LEU A 120 3.21 4.78 -5.70
N PHE A 121 2.52 4.76 -6.84
CA PHE A 121 1.16 4.21 -6.94
C PHE A 121 1.10 2.74 -6.52
N CYS A 122 2.06 1.92 -6.96
CA CYS A 122 2.15 0.52 -6.57
C CYS A 122 2.36 0.36 -5.06
N GLU A 123 3.16 1.22 -4.44
CA GLU A 123 3.39 1.21 -2.99
C GLU A 123 2.12 1.56 -2.22
N ALA A 124 1.44 2.64 -2.63
CA ALA A 124 0.15 3.01 -2.07
C ALA A 124 -0.87 1.86 -2.17
N LYS A 125 -0.93 1.23 -3.34
CA LYS A 125 -1.78 0.06 -3.56
C LYS A 125 -1.40 -1.13 -2.68
N ALA A 126 -0.11 -1.36 -2.41
CA ALA A 126 0.35 -2.47 -1.57
C ALA A 126 -0.15 -2.33 -0.12
N VAL A 127 -0.14 -1.11 0.43
CA VAL A 127 -0.68 -0.82 1.77
C VAL A 127 -2.17 -0.44 1.75
N ARG A 128 -2.85 -0.71 0.62
CA ARG A 128 -4.30 -0.54 0.41
C ARG A 128 -4.80 0.91 0.49
N THR A 129 -3.89 1.87 0.35
CA THR A 129 -4.21 3.29 0.43
C THR A 129 -4.50 3.90 -0.95
N PRO A 130 -5.47 4.83 -1.08
CA PRO A 130 -5.60 5.65 -2.27
C PRO A 130 -4.33 6.46 -2.57
N SER A 131 -4.15 6.81 -3.82
CA SER A 131 -3.15 7.79 -4.22
C SER A 131 -3.72 8.74 -5.25
N CYS A 132 -3.29 10.00 -5.22
CA CYS A 132 -3.64 10.97 -6.25
C CYS A 132 -2.39 11.74 -6.70
N VAL A 133 -2.49 12.37 -7.86
CA VAL A 133 -1.45 13.25 -8.39
C VAL A 133 -1.95 14.68 -8.37
N LEU A 134 -1.13 15.59 -7.83
CA LEU A 134 -1.35 17.03 -7.85
C LEU A 134 -0.29 17.67 -8.75
N GLN A 135 -0.69 18.06 -9.96
CA GLN A 135 0.16 18.78 -10.90
C GLN A 135 0.09 20.27 -10.63
N ILE A 136 1.26 20.91 -10.53
CA ILE A 136 1.36 22.36 -10.48
C ILE A 136 1.63 22.88 -11.89
N GLY A 137 0.61 23.51 -12.48
CA GLY A 137 0.67 24.18 -13.77
C GLY A 137 1.39 25.51 -13.64
N CYS A 138 2.56 25.60 -14.25
CA CYS A 138 3.32 26.84 -14.37
C CYS A 138 3.91 26.92 -15.78
N PRO A 139 3.78 28.05 -16.49
CA PRO A 139 4.51 28.26 -17.74
C PRO A 139 6.02 28.10 -17.53
N LYS A 140 6.71 27.54 -18.53
CA LYS A 140 8.17 27.33 -18.49
C LYS A 140 8.91 28.64 -18.16
N ASP A 141 8.52 29.73 -18.81
CA ASP A 141 9.19 31.02 -18.66
C ASP A 141 9.09 31.55 -17.22
N LYS A 142 7.91 31.47 -16.59
CA LYS A 142 7.72 31.85 -15.20
C LYS A 142 8.54 31.00 -14.23
N SER A 143 8.57 29.69 -14.45
CA SER A 143 9.42 28.81 -13.63
C SER A 143 10.92 29.12 -13.81
N ARG A 144 11.35 29.55 -15.01
CA ARG A 144 12.73 29.96 -15.29
C ARG A 144 13.08 31.26 -14.58
N GLU A 145 12.22 32.28 -14.67
CA GLU A 145 12.37 33.57 -13.97
C GLU A 145 12.63 33.35 -12.47
N VAL A 146 11.84 32.48 -11.83
CA VAL A 146 12.01 32.14 -10.39
C VAL A 146 13.36 31.50 -10.12
N ASN A 147 13.88 30.68 -11.03
CA ASN A 147 15.20 30.06 -10.87
C ASN A 147 16.32 31.11 -11.01
N GLU A 148 16.19 32.05 -11.96
CA GLU A 148 17.12 33.16 -12.17
C GLU A 148 17.14 34.12 -10.98
N GLU A 149 15.98 34.45 -10.41
CA GLU A 149 15.87 35.22 -9.17
C GLU A 149 16.57 34.54 -7.99
N ARG A 150 16.46 33.21 -7.89
CA ARG A 150 17.17 32.44 -6.84
C ARG A 150 18.68 32.38 -7.10
N LEU A 151 19.12 32.32 -8.36
CA LEU A 151 20.54 32.36 -8.74
C LEU A 151 21.16 33.72 -8.39
N THR A 152 20.49 34.81 -8.75
CA THR A 152 20.94 36.18 -8.43
C THR A 152 21.02 36.44 -6.93
N ARG A 153 20.03 35.97 -6.15
CA ARG A 153 20.06 36.03 -4.68
C ARG A 153 21.24 35.24 -4.08
N ARG A 154 21.56 34.07 -4.63
CA ARG A 154 22.73 33.27 -4.20
C ARG A 154 24.02 34.05 -4.40
N SER A 155 24.23 34.62 -5.60
CA SER A 155 25.43 35.40 -5.92
C SER A 155 25.56 36.68 -5.09
N GLY A 156 24.47 37.38 -4.79
CA GLY A 156 24.50 38.55 -3.89
C GLY A 156 24.79 38.21 -2.43
N ASN A 157 24.35 37.04 -1.94
CA ASN A 157 24.62 36.58 -0.58
C ASN A 157 26.06 36.05 -0.40
N GLU A 158 26.64 35.44 -1.44
CA GLU A 158 28.04 34.99 -1.45
C GLU A 158 29.03 36.18 -1.33
N GLU A 159 28.65 37.37 -1.78
CA GLU A 159 29.44 38.60 -1.62
C GLU A 159 29.29 39.24 -0.22
N SER A 160 28.29 38.85 0.59
CA SER A 160 27.94 39.50 1.86
C SER A 160 27.99 38.62 3.12
N ALA A 161 28.20 37.31 3.03
CA ALA A 161 28.20 36.44 4.22
C ALA A 161 29.23 35.30 4.16
N GLY A 162 30.26 35.39 5.02
CA GLY A 162 31.02 34.23 5.47
C GLY A 162 30.18 33.36 6.38
N ALA A 163 30.19 32.04 6.10
CA ALA A 163 29.81 30.95 7.01
C ALA A 163 28.69 31.24 8.03
N GLY A 164 27.46 31.38 7.56
CA GLY A 164 26.25 31.34 8.39
C GLY A 164 25.48 30.04 8.14
N ASP A 165 25.28 29.26 9.20
CA ASP A 165 24.43 28.06 9.25
C ASP A 165 22.95 28.43 9.07
N ASP A 166 22.49 28.50 7.81
CA ASP A 166 21.10 28.85 7.49
C ASP A 166 20.19 27.61 7.53
N SER A 167 19.82 27.26 8.75
CA SER A 167 18.80 26.24 9.08
C SER A 167 17.36 26.67 8.72
N THR A 168 17.18 27.80 8.01
CA THR A 168 15.91 28.23 7.40
C THR A 168 15.92 28.21 5.88
N ALA A 169 16.72 27.31 5.30
CA ALA A 169 17.00 27.18 3.87
C ALA A 169 15.77 27.31 2.94
N GLU A 170 15.60 28.51 2.39
CA GLU A 170 14.89 28.66 1.13
C GLU A 170 15.51 27.73 0.09
N GLU A 171 14.67 27.15 -0.76
CA GLU A 171 15.12 26.18 -1.74
C GLU A 171 16.14 26.75 -2.74
N GLY A 172 17.44 26.48 -2.52
CA GLY A 172 18.54 26.99 -3.34
C GLY A 172 18.39 26.71 -4.84
N PRO A 173 18.93 27.55 -5.75
CA PRO A 173 18.66 27.47 -7.18
C PRO A 173 19.13 26.16 -7.84
N TYR A 174 18.62 25.88 -9.05
CA TYR A 174 19.17 24.87 -9.94
C TYR A 174 20.19 25.52 -10.88
N GLU A 175 21.27 24.81 -11.20
CA GLU A 175 22.17 25.23 -12.27
C GLU A 175 21.44 25.31 -13.61
N PRO A 176 21.66 26.34 -14.45
CA PRO A 176 20.86 26.56 -15.66
C PRO A 176 20.82 25.36 -16.60
N GLY A 177 21.96 24.69 -16.80
CA GLY A 177 22.04 23.48 -17.62
C GLY A 177 21.22 22.32 -17.05
N ASN A 178 21.24 22.13 -15.73
CA ASN A 178 20.44 21.11 -15.06
C ASN A 178 18.94 21.45 -15.14
N TRP A 179 18.57 22.71 -14.92
CA TRP A 179 17.19 23.18 -14.97
C TRP A 179 16.54 22.92 -16.33
N GLU A 180 17.20 23.29 -17.42
CA GLU A 180 16.70 23.04 -18.79
C GLU A 180 16.57 21.54 -19.08
N ASN A 181 17.55 20.74 -18.66
CA ASN A 181 17.50 19.29 -18.81
C ASN A 181 16.32 18.66 -18.05
N LEU A 182 16.04 19.13 -16.84
CA LEU A 182 14.91 18.65 -16.03
C LEU A 182 13.56 19.01 -16.66
N VAL A 183 13.41 20.22 -17.19
CA VAL A 183 12.20 20.62 -17.90
C VAL A 183 12.01 19.77 -19.16
N PHE A 184 13.07 19.53 -19.93
CA PHE A 184 13.00 18.71 -21.15
C PHE A 184 12.60 17.25 -20.85
N ARG A 185 13.04 16.71 -19.72
CA ARG A 185 12.76 15.32 -19.30
C ARG A 185 11.44 15.18 -18.55
N TYR A 186 10.70 16.26 -18.33
CA TYR A 186 9.45 16.23 -17.59
C TYR A 186 8.37 15.48 -18.37
N GLU A 187 7.86 14.40 -17.80
CA GLU A 187 6.76 13.63 -18.37
C GLU A 187 5.44 14.05 -17.72
N GLU A 188 4.61 14.77 -18.47
CA GLU A 188 3.33 15.28 -17.96
C GLU A 188 2.43 14.15 -17.44
N PRO A 189 1.80 14.31 -16.27
CA PRO A 189 0.82 13.35 -15.75
C PRO A 189 -0.35 13.16 -16.72
N ASN A 190 -0.76 11.91 -16.90
CA ASN A 190 -1.87 11.58 -17.79
C ASN A 190 -3.04 10.97 -17.02
N ALA A 191 -4.13 11.74 -16.90
CA ALA A 191 -5.36 11.34 -16.19
C ALA A 191 -6.03 10.05 -16.73
N MET A 192 -5.73 9.63 -17.97
CA MET A 192 -6.21 8.37 -18.52
C MET A 192 -5.47 7.15 -17.95
N THR A 193 -4.26 7.34 -17.42
CA THR A 193 -3.48 6.26 -16.82
C THR A 193 -3.90 6.03 -15.37
N ARG A 194 -3.95 4.76 -14.97
CA ARG A 194 -4.47 4.38 -13.64
C ARG A 194 -3.61 4.88 -12.47
N TRP A 195 -2.31 5.08 -12.68
CA TRP A 195 -1.38 5.52 -11.64
C TRP A 195 -1.27 7.04 -11.50
N ASP A 196 -1.63 7.79 -12.54
CA ASP A 196 -1.72 9.26 -12.45
C ASP A 196 -3.15 9.74 -12.15
N SER A 197 -4.12 8.82 -12.03
CA SER A 197 -5.53 9.12 -11.74
C SER A 197 -5.89 8.80 -10.27
N PRO A 198 -6.62 9.67 -9.56
CA PRO A 198 -7.14 10.97 -9.99
C PRO A 198 -6.04 12.05 -10.08
N LEU A 199 -6.11 12.86 -11.15
CA LEU A 199 -5.21 13.97 -11.42
C LEU A 199 -5.92 15.28 -11.07
N PHE A 200 -5.27 16.10 -10.25
CA PHE A 200 -5.67 17.47 -9.92
C PHE A 200 -4.62 18.43 -10.46
N THR A 201 -5.05 19.58 -10.96
CA THR A 201 -4.14 20.60 -11.50
C THR A 201 -4.39 21.92 -10.80
N LEU A 202 -3.33 22.55 -10.30
CA LEU A 202 -3.35 23.92 -9.77
C LEU A 202 -2.47 24.80 -10.63
N ILE A 203 -3.04 25.85 -11.19
CA ILE A 203 -2.33 26.85 -11.97
C ILE A 203 -1.80 27.94 -11.03
N TRP A 204 -0.73 28.60 -11.42
CA TRP A 204 -0.16 29.72 -10.66
C TRP A 204 -1.13 30.89 -10.47
N GLU A 205 -1.92 31.18 -11.49
CA GLU A 205 -2.88 32.28 -11.52
C GLU A 205 -4.19 31.95 -10.79
N ASP A 206 -4.35 30.70 -10.33
CA ASP A 206 -5.55 30.31 -9.57
C ASP A 206 -5.61 31.10 -8.26
N ASP A 207 -6.78 31.71 -8.05
CA ASP A 207 -7.11 32.41 -6.82
C ASP A 207 -7.23 31.42 -5.64
N GLU A 208 -7.39 31.98 -4.44
CA GLU A 208 -7.49 31.20 -3.22
C GLU A 208 -8.76 30.33 -3.19
N GLU A 209 -9.85 30.77 -3.84
CA GLU A 209 -11.12 30.05 -3.89
C GLU A 209 -11.03 28.80 -4.79
N GLN A 210 -10.46 28.92 -5.99
CA GLN A 210 -10.17 27.83 -6.92
C GLN A 210 -9.17 26.84 -6.31
N THR A 211 -8.14 27.36 -5.64
CA THR A 211 -7.17 26.53 -4.93
C THR A 211 -7.87 25.68 -3.87
N LYS A 212 -8.76 26.31 -3.08
CA LYS A 212 -9.55 25.64 -2.04
C LYS A 212 -10.53 24.62 -2.62
N GLN A 213 -11.22 24.94 -3.71
CA GLN A 213 -12.12 24.00 -4.40
C GLN A 213 -11.38 22.75 -4.89
N THR A 214 -10.16 22.93 -5.39
CA THR A 214 -9.30 21.81 -5.80
C THR A 214 -8.88 20.97 -4.59
N PHE A 215 -8.54 21.60 -3.45
CA PHE A 215 -8.26 20.89 -2.21
C PHE A 215 -9.47 20.17 -1.63
N ASP A 216 -10.66 20.75 -1.74
CA ASP A 216 -11.92 20.11 -1.35
C ASP A 216 -12.15 18.84 -2.17
N SER A 217 -12.03 18.95 -3.50
CA SER A 217 -12.17 17.84 -4.44
C SER A 217 -11.10 16.76 -4.21
N LEU A 218 -9.87 17.18 -3.91
CA LEU A 218 -8.77 16.28 -3.57
C LEU A 218 -9.09 15.49 -2.32
N TRP A 219 -9.50 16.15 -1.24
CA TRP A 219 -9.90 15.47 -0.02
C TRP A 219 -11.08 14.53 -0.25
N ASP A 220 -12.09 14.92 -1.03
CA ASP A 220 -13.25 14.05 -1.24
C ASP A 220 -12.87 12.78 -2.01
N ALA A 221 -11.99 12.88 -3.01
CA ALA A 221 -11.48 11.73 -3.75
C ALA A 221 -10.66 10.76 -2.88
N VAL A 222 -10.17 11.24 -1.75
CA VAL A 222 -9.07 10.62 -1.02
C VAL A 222 -9.45 10.17 0.39
N ALA A 223 -10.20 11.01 1.11
CA ALA A 223 -10.73 10.79 2.45
C ALA A 223 -12.27 10.85 2.50
N GLY A 224 -12.94 11.26 1.42
CA GLY A 224 -14.39 11.38 1.35
C GLY A 224 -15.14 10.05 1.13
N GLU A 225 -16.47 10.12 1.22
CA GLU A 225 -17.37 8.95 1.09
C GLU A 225 -17.39 8.34 -0.32
N THR A 226 -16.97 9.11 -1.33
CA THR A 226 -16.88 8.69 -2.74
C THR A 226 -15.62 7.87 -3.07
N ARG A 227 -14.83 7.53 -2.04
CA ARG A 227 -13.59 6.77 -2.19
C ARG A 227 -13.80 5.42 -2.88
N LYS A 228 -13.04 5.18 -3.95
CA LYS A 228 -12.88 3.83 -4.52
C LYS A 228 -12.01 3.00 -3.58
N GLN A 229 -12.55 1.90 -3.04
CA GLN A 229 -11.76 0.96 -2.25
C GLN A 229 -10.61 0.40 -3.10
N VAL A 230 -9.38 0.64 -2.64
CA VAL A 230 -8.18 0.16 -3.32
C VAL A 230 -7.98 -1.31 -2.99
N LYS A 231 -8.27 -2.19 -3.96
CA LYS A 231 -7.98 -3.61 -3.86
C LYS A 231 -6.50 -3.84 -4.22
N PRO A 232 -5.67 -4.37 -3.31
CA PRO A 232 -4.27 -4.69 -3.62
C PRO A 232 -4.20 -5.77 -4.71
N HIS A 233 -3.10 -5.80 -5.45
CA HIS A 233 -2.86 -6.93 -6.36
C HIS A 233 -2.63 -8.20 -5.54
N GLN A 234 -3.37 -9.26 -5.85
CA GLN A 234 -3.25 -10.54 -5.15
C GLN A 234 -1.81 -11.08 -5.23
N ALA A 235 -1.14 -10.91 -6.38
CA ALA A 235 0.25 -11.31 -6.60
C ALA A 235 1.29 -10.56 -5.74
N THR A 236 0.94 -9.39 -5.19
CA THR A 236 1.86 -8.54 -4.39
C THR A 236 1.39 -8.38 -2.95
N MET A 237 0.36 -9.12 -2.53
CA MET A 237 0.03 -9.20 -1.11
C MET A 237 1.25 -9.77 -0.39
N GLN A 238 1.90 -8.96 0.44
CA GLN A 238 2.79 -9.51 1.45
C GLN A 238 1.94 -10.48 2.26
N ARG A 239 2.20 -11.76 2.05
CA ARG A 239 1.66 -12.83 2.88
C ARG A 239 2.00 -12.42 4.31
N SER A 240 0.98 -12.29 5.15
CA SER A 240 1.21 -12.14 6.58
C SER A 240 2.22 -13.21 6.97
N ARG A 241 3.25 -12.79 7.72
CA ARG A 241 4.31 -13.67 8.22
C ARG A 241 3.75 -14.82 9.07
N ASP A 242 2.46 -14.75 9.40
CA ASP A 242 1.68 -15.72 10.16
C ASP A 242 1.17 -16.91 9.33
N ALA A 243 1.24 -16.87 8.00
CA ALA A 243 0.82 -17.99 7.14
C ALA A 243 1.95 -19.00 6.82
N GLY A 244 3.05 -18.99 7.59
CA GLY A 244 4.36 -19.45 7.08
C GLY A 244 5.00 -20.71 7.65
N GLY A 245 4.39 -21.42 8.61
CA GLY A 245 5.00 -22.64 9.14
C GLY A 245 4.04 -23.59 9.85
N ASP A 246 3.11 -23.05 10.63
CA ASP A 246 2.25 -23.89 11.48
C ASP A 246 1.01 -24.43 10.75
N TYR A 247 0.46 -23.72 9.74
CA TYR A 247 -0.78 -24.16 9.08
C TYR A 247 -0.69 -25.56 8.46
N LEU A 248 0.39 -25.89 7.75
CA LEU A 248 0.55 -27.23 7.16
C LEU A 248 0.74 -28.29 8.24
N TYR A 249 1.41 -27.95 9.34
CA TYR A 249 1.58 -28.82 10.49
C TYR A 249 0.24 -29.07 11.21
N VAL A 250 -0.51 -28.01 11.50
CA VAL A 250 -1.86 -28.06 12.09
C VAL A 250 -2.80 -28.81 11.16
N LEU A 251 -2.81 -28.54 9.85
CA LEU A 251 -3.63 -29.28 8.88
C LEU A 251 -3.33 -30.78 8.90
N ASP A 252 -2.05 -31.15 8.93
CA ASP A 252 -1.64 -32.55 8.97
C ASP A 252 -2.01 -33.22 10.30
N HIS A 253 -1.78 -32.53 11.42
CA HIS A 253 -2.07 -32.99 12.77
C HIS A 253 -3.57 -33.20 12.99
N GLU A 254 -4.39 -32.19 12.69
CA GLU A 254 -5.84 -32.21 12.90
C GLU A 254 -6.54 -33.26 12.03
N THR A 255 -6.13 -33.41 10.76
CA THR A 255 -6.69 -34.43 9.87
C THR A 255 -6.28 -35.85 10.29
N GLN A 256 -5.08 -36.01 10.85
CA GLN A 256 -4.61 -37.30 11.38
C GLN A 256 -5.33 -37.69 12.68
N GLU A 257 -5.65 -36.74 13.56
CA GLU A 257 -6.44 -36.99 14.76
C GLU A 257 -7.84 -37.51 14.41
N ILE A 258 -8.51 -36.90 13.44
CA ILE A 258 -9.84 -37.34 12.97
C ILE A 258 -9.77 -38.76 12.42
N VAL A 259 -8.77 -39.08 11.57
CA VAL A 259 -8.60 -40.45 11.05
C VAL A 259 -8.41 -41.46 12.18
N LYS A 260 -7.67 -41.10 13.23
CA LYS A 260 -7.47 -41.97 14.40
C LYS A 260 -8.78 -42.18 15.17
N GLN A 261 -9.52 -41.12 15.43
CA GLN A 261 -10.81 -41.21 16.14
C GLN A 261 -11.83 -42.05 15.36
N ILE A 262 -11.86 -41.98 14.03
CA ILE A 262 -12.73 -42.83 13.19
C ILE A 262 -12.36 -44.31 13.39
N LEU A 263 -11.06 -44.64 13.36
CA LEU A 263 -10.59 -46.02 13.51
C LEU A 263 -10.82 -46.60 14.90
N ASP A 264 -10.71 -45.76 15.94
CA ASP A 264 -10.88 -46.17 17.34
C ASP A 264 -12.36 -46.38 17.70
N GLN A 265 -13.28 -45.62 17.09
CA GLN A 265 -14.71 -45.64 17.43
C GLN A 265 -15.59 -46.47 16.46
N GLN A 266 -15.05 -46.90 15.32
CA GLN A 266 -15.77 -47.70 14.34
C GLN A 266 -16.03 -49.14 14.82
N SER A 267 -17.31 -49.56 14.83
CA SER A 267 -17.74 -50.92 15.15
C SER A 267 -17.34 -51.94 14.07
N GLU A 268 -17.39 -53.24 14.42
CA GLU A 268 -17.11 -54.32 13.47
C GLU A 268 -18.19 -54.47 12.37
N GLU A 269 -19.42 -53.99 12.62
CA GLU A 269 -20.54 -54.07 11.68
C GLU A 269 -20.56 -52.89 10.68
N GLY A 270 -19.97 -51.74 11.05
CA GLY A 270 -19.91 -50.54 10.21
C GLY A 270 -21.26 -49.81 10.10
N GLY A 271 -21.24 -48.58 9.56
CA GLY A 271 -22.43 -47.72 9.50
C GLY A 271 -22.69 -46.91 10.77
N ASP A 272 -21.68 -46.69 11.61
CA ASP A 272 -21.82 -45.87 12.82
C ASP A 272 -21.79 -44.36 12.54
N GLU A 273 -22.48 -43.63 13.40
CA GLU A 273 -22.37 -42.18 13.53
C GLU A 273 -21.28 -41.88 14.58
N ILE A 274 -20.17 -41.29 14.15
CA ILE A 274 -19.00 -41.03 15.00
C ILE A 274 -18.98 -39.55 15.41
N THR A 275 -19.15 -39.29 16.71
CA THR A 275 -19.14 -37.94 17.29
C THR A 275 -17.73 -37.52 17.73
N MET A 276 -17.29 -36.34 17.30
CA MET A 276 -15.95 -35.80 17.56
C MET A 276 -15.98 -34.37 18.08
N SER A 277 -15.21 -34.09 19.12
CA SER A 277 -15.12 -32.74 19.69
C SER A 277 -14.37 -31.77 18.76
N LYS A 278 -14.91 -30.56 18.57
CA LYS A 278 -14.31 -29.49 17.74
C LYS A 278 -13.00 -28.90 18.29
N GLY A 279 -12.56 -29.31 19.48
CA GLY A 279 -11.29 -28.88 20.09
C GLY A 279 -11.33 -27.50 20.76
N ASP A 280 -12.44 -26.76 20.67
CA ASP A 280 -12.73 -25.55 21.44
C ASP A 280 -13.90 -25.86 22.39
N ASP A 281 -13.77 -25.43 23.65
CA ASP A 281 -14.62 -25.72 24.83
C ASP A 281 -16.09 -25.24 24.72
N ASN A 282 -16.55 -24.82 23.53
CA ASN A 282 -17.86 -24.20 23.28
C ASN A 282 -18.44 -24.46 21.87
N GLY A 283 -17.88 -25.40 21.09
CA GLY A 283 -18.33 -25.73 19.73
C GLY A 283 -19.19 -26.99 19.68
N GLU A 284 -20.24 -27.00 18.83
CA GLU A 284 -21.04 -28.19 18.52
C GLU A 284 -20.16 -29.36 18.07
N ASP A 285 -20.49 -30.57 18.53
CA ASP A 285 -19.79 -31.78 18.16
C ASP A 285 -19.90 -32.05 16.65
N LEU A 286 -18.81 -32.51 16.05
CA LEU A 286 -18.74 -32.87 14.64
C LEU A 286 -19.14 -34.33 14.47
N VAL A 287 -20.03 -34.61 13.53
CA VAL A 287 -20.52 -35.95 13.24
C VAL A 287 -20.00 -36.45 11.91
N VAL A 288 -19.36 -37.62 11.91
CA VAL A 288 -18.99 -38.36 10.70
C VAL A 288 -19.97 -39.51 10.52
N GLU A 289 -20.68 -39.52 9.39
CA GLU A 289 -21.61 -40.60 9.03
C GLU A 289 -20.88 -41.64 8.18
N LEU A 290 -20.72 -42.85 8.71
CA LEU A 290 -20.09 -43.94 7.95
C LEU A 290 -21.12 -44.64 7.03
N PRO A 291 -20.71 -45.10 5.84
CA PRO A 291 -21.60 -45.87 4.95
C PRO A 291 -22.13 -47.14 5.62
N ALA A 292 -23.42 -47.41 5.43
CA ALA A 292 -24.11 -48.55 6.03
C ALA A 292 -23.45 -49.89 5.65
N GLY A 293 -23.15 -50.73 6.65
CA GLY A 293 -22.70 -52.12 6.47
C GLY A 293 -21.28 -52.30 5.89
N LYS A 294 -20.45 -51.24 5.86
CA LYS A 294 -19.08 -51.31 5.34
C LYS A 294 -18.07 -50.71 6.31
N LYS A 295 -17.07 -51.52 6.69
CA LYS A 295 -15.91 -51.05 7.44
C LYS A 295 -14.98 -50.24 6.53
N ILE A 296 -14.59 -49.05 6.97
CA ILE A 296 -13.66 -48.19 6.21
C ILE A 296 -12.24 -48.52 6.66
N GLY A 297 -11.47 -49.12 5.77
CA GLY A 297 -10.08 -49.43 6.06
C GLY A 297 -9.20 -48.18 6.15
N LEU A 298 -8.16 -48.23 6.99
CA LEU A 298 -7.08 -47.24 7.05
C LEU A 298 -6.57 -46.81 5.64
N PRO A 299 -6.42 -47.70 4.64
CA PRO A 299 -5.98 -47.29 3.29
C PRO A 299 -6.97 -46.40 2.54
N GLN A 300 -8.27 -46.46 2.84
CA GLN A 300 -9.30 -45.60 2.24
C GLN A 300 -9.30 -44.23 2.91
N LEU A 301 -9.27 -44.18 4.25
CA LEU A 301 -9.18 -42.93 5.02
C LEU A 301 -7.90 -42.15 4.68
N GLN A 302 -6.76 -42.83 4.54
CA GLN A 302 -5.49 -42.18 4.16
C GLN A 302 -5.52 -41.66 2.71
N ARG A 303 -6.29 -42.29 1.81
CA ARG A 303 -6.49 -41.78 0.45
C ARG A 303 -7.34 -40.50 0.45
N LEU A 304 -8.45 -40.49 1.18
CA LEU A 304 -9.31 -39.31 1.34
C LEU A 304 -8.56 -38.16 2.03
N ARG A 305 -7.78 -38.45 3.08
CA ARG A 305 -6.91 -37.46 3.73
C ARG A 305 -5.90 -36.85 2.76
N ARG A 306 -5.20 -37.67 1.96
CA ARG A 306 -4.24 -37.16 0.96
C ARG A 306 -4.91 -36.30 -0.11
N ALA A 307 -6.11 -36.66 -0.54
CA ALA A 307 -6.90 -35.86 -1.48
C ALA A 307 -7.32 -34.51 -0.86
N PHE A 308 -7.81 -34.52 0.37
CA PHE A 308 -8.17 -33.32 1.14
C PHE A 308 -6.96 -32.41 1.41
N MET A 309 -5.83 -32.99 1.82
CA MET A 309 -4.58 -32.26 1.96
C MET A 309 -4.13 -31.68 0.62
N GLY A 310 -4.25 -32.42 -0.49
CA GLY A 310 -3.94 -31.92 -1.83
C GLY A 310 -4.78 -30.70 -2.24
N LEU A 311 -6.06 -30.67 -1.85
CA LEU A 311 -6.96 -29.54 -2.08
C LEU A 311 -6.61 -28.32 -1.21
N ASN A 312 -6.19 -28.55 0.04
CA ASN A 312 -5.94 -27.48 1.02
C ASN A 312 -4.47 -27.06 1.17
N ARG A 313 -3.53 -27.75 0.52
CA ARG A 313 -2.08 -27.44 0.52
C ARG A 313 -1.72 -26.20 -0.31
N GLY A 314 -2.68 -25.63 -1.03
CA GLY A 314 -2.53 -24.38 -1.77
C GLY A 314 -2.01 -24.57 -3.19
N GLY A 315 -2.92 -24.60 -4.15
CA GLY A 315 -2.62 -24.30 -5.56
C GLY A 315 -2.73 -22.80 -5.82
N ILE A 316 -2.08 -22.33 -6.89
CA ILE A 316 -2.18 -20.95 -7.40
C ILE A 316 -3.68 -20.60 -7.54
N GLY A 317 -4.19 -19.65 -6.73
CA GLY A 317 -5.56 -19.13 -6.82
C GLY A 317 -6.56 -19.53 -5.73
N LEU A 318 -6.18 -20.33 -4.73
CA LEU A 318 -7.06 -20.73 -3.60
C LEU A 318 -6.57 -20.17 -2.25
N GLU A 319 -6.19 -18.90 -2.23
CA GLU A 319 -5.62 -18.20 -1.06
C GLU A 319 -6.56 -17.88 0.13
N PRO A 320 -7.90 -18.06 0.13
CA PRO A 320 -8.68 -17.88 1.37
C PRO A 320 -8.42 -18.98 2.42
N VAL A 321 -7.83 -20.10 2.00
CA VAL A 321 -7.68 -21.33 2.82
C VAL A 321 -6.53 -21.21 3.83
N GLY A 322 -5.55 -20.34 3.58
CA GLY A 322 -4.32 -20.20 4.39
C GLY A 322 -4.47 -19.54 5.76
N ASN A 323 -5.70 -19.41 6.28
CA ASN A 323 -5.96 -18.83 7.60
C ASN A 323 -7.12 -19.53 8.33
N MET A 324 -7.28 -20.84 8.14
CA MET A 324 -8.24 -21.64 8.91
C MET A 324 -7.63 -22.06 10.23
N GLY A 325 -8.26 -21.67 11.34
CA GLY A 325 -7.93 -22.20 12.67
C GLY A 325 -8.28 -23.70 12.79
N PRO A 326 -7.75 -24.40 13.81
CA PRO A 326 -7.92 -25.84 13.99
C PRO A 326 -9.37 -26.32 13.90
N GLY A 327 -10.30 -25.62 14.56
CA GLY A 327 -11.72 -25.98 14.55
C GLY A 327 -12.38 -25.89 13.15
N ARG A 328 -11.94 -24.97 12.28
CA ARG A 328 -12.44 -24.89 10.89
C ARG A 328 -11.84 -25.97 10.00
N ILE A 329 -10.58 -26.37 10.26
CA ILE A 329 -9.94 -27.48 9.56
C ILE A 329 -10.68 -28.78 9.86
N ARG A 330 -10.98 -29.04 11.15
CA ARG A 330 -11.76 -30.21 11.58
C ARG A 330 -13.13 -30.26 10.90
N GLU A 331 -13.88 -29.15 10.96
CA GLU A 331 -15.21 -29.06 10.34
C GLU A 331 -15.16 -29.29 8.82
N SER A 332 -14.19 -28.68 8.13
CA SER A 332 -14.05 -28.83 6.68
C SER A 332 -13.66 -30.26 6.29
N PHE A 333 -12.84 -30.94 7.09
CA PHE A 333 -12.44 -32.31 6.80
C PHE A 333 -13.58 -33.30 7.05
N VAL A 334 -14.34 -33.13 8.14
CA VAL A 334 -15.53 -33.93 8.44
C VAL A 334 -16.58 -33.80 7.33
N ARG A 335 -16.88 -32.57 6.89
CA ARG A 335 -17.79 -32.34 5.76
C ARG A 335 -17.31 -33.04 4.49
N TYR A 336 -16.01 -32.96 4.19
CA TYR A 336 -15.43 -33.65 3.03
C TYR A 336 -15.54 -35.17 3.11
N LEU A 337 -15.40 -35.75 4.31
CA LEU A 337 -15.56 -37.18 4.52
C LEU A 337 -17.02 -37.62 4.31
N ASN A 338 -17.99 -36.89 4.88
CA ASN A 338 -19.41 -37.21 4.69
C ASN A 338 -19.80 -37.11 3.19
N ASP A 339 -19.40 -36.05 2.50
CA ASP A 339 -19.63 -35.90 1.05
C ASP A 339 -18.99 -37.04 0.21
N ALA A 340 -17.85 -37.58 0.66
CA ALA A 340 -17.17 -38.67 -0.01
C ALA A 340 -17.85 -40.02 0.28
N PHE A 341 -18.34 -40.21 1.49
CA PHE A 341 -19.06 -41.41 1.93
C PHE A 341 -20.45 -41.51 1.30
N GLU A 342 -21.17 -40.39 1.13
CA GLU A 342 -22.44 -40.35 0.38
C GLU A 342 -22.28 -40.71 -1.10
N LYS A 343 -21.13 -40.41 -1.71
CA LYS A 343 -20.86 -40.73 -3.13
C LYS A 343 -20.40 -42.17 -3.37
N ASP A 344 -19.82 -42.80 -2.35
CA ASP A 344 -19.28 -44.17 -2.39
C ASP A 344 -20.30 -45.22 -1.85
N GLY A 345 -21.41 -44.78 -1.27
CA GLY A 345 -22.53 -45.62 -0.78
C GLY A 345 -23.59 -45.90 -1.84
#